data_AF-A0A9D8ICJ4-F1
#
_entry.id   AF-A0A9D8ICJ4-F1
#
_cell.length_a   1.000
_cell.length_b   1.000
_cell.length_c   1.000
_cell.angle_alpha   90.00
_cell.angle_beta   90.00
_cell.angle_gamma   90.00
#
_symmetry.space_group_name_H-M   'P 1'
#
loop_
_entity.id
_entity.type
_entity.pdbx_description
1 polymer ?
#
loop_
_entity_poly.entity_id
_entity_poly.type
_entity_poly.pdbx_seq_one_letter_code
_entity_poly.pdbx_strand_id
1 'polypeptide(L)'
;MSLFAIHKKGHGSYSRIIVGIALGLLALFASVSLYNVLIGLPSIAENARIPLVDIELTWGLICSIVLFVFLGYLICILVAGFRTGLNPIDNSGKKSVEFLVETQNELQKVSWPTRYELVGSTIVVIISVIVIGFFILGVDWVVSFFMEYIGVL
;
A
#
# COMPACT_ATOMS: atom_id res chain seq x y z
N MET A 1 -29.64 8.73 21.93
CA MET A 1 -28.33 9.25 22.34
C MET A 1 -27.32 8.90 21.24
N SER A 2 -27.02 9.86 20.38
CA SER A 2 -26.32 9.72 19.09
C SER A 2 -24.79 9.69 19.26
N LEU A 3 -24.22 8.53 19.64
CA LEU A 3 -22.80 8.43 20.03
C LEU A 3 -21.86 7.86 18.94
N PHE A 4 -22.27 7.80 17.67
CA PHE A 4 -21.39 7.31 16.58
C PHE A 4 -21.50 8.14 15.29
N ALA A 5 -21.26 9.45 15.40
CA ALA A 5 -21.08 10.30 14.23
C ALA A 5 -19.74 11.06 14.32
N ILE A 6 -18.62 10.32 14.29
CA ILE A 6 -17.27 10.91 14.22
C ILE A 6 -16.67 10.68 12.83
N HIS A 7 -17.46 10.87 11.76
CA HIS A 7 -16.87 11.13 10.44
C HIS A 7 -17.05 12.61 10.11
N LYS A 8 -16.03 13.40 10.47
CA LYS A 8 -15.97 14.82 10.14
C LYS A 8 -15.68 14.94 8.63
N LYS A 9 -16.75 15.13 7.85
CA LYS A 9 -16.70 15.30 6.39
C LYS A 9 -15.69 16.41 6.06
N GLY A 10 -14.55 16.07 5.45
CA GLY A 10 -13.54 17.05 5.00
C GLY A 10 -12.10 16.90 5.55
N HIS A 11 -11.83 16.00 6.49
CA HIS A 11 -10.48 15.86 7.10
C HIS A 11 -9.36 15.33 6.17
N GLY A 12 -9.67 14.92 4.94
CA GLY A 12 -8.66 14.50 3.94
C GLY A 12 -8.20 15.61 2.98
N SER A 13 -8.83 16.79 2.98
CA SER A 13 -8.58 17.80 1.94
C SER A 13 -7.19 18.42 2.05
N TYR A 14 -6.76 18.77 3.27
CA TYR A 14 -5.42 19.34 3.49
C TYR A 14 -4.30 18.34 3.21
N SER A 15 -4.49 17.07 3.60
CA SER A 15 -3.52 16.00 3.31
C SER A 15 -3.28 15.83 1.80
N ARG A 16 -4.35 15.86 0.99
CA ARG A 16 -4.24 15.77 -0.47
C ARG A 16 -3.50 16.95 -1.07
N ILE A 17 -3.82 18.19 -0.67
CA ILE A 17 -3.14 19.39 -1.19
C ILE A 17 -1.65 19.34 -0.87
N ILE A 18 -1.28 18.96 0.36
CA ILE A 18 0.11 18.84 0.79
C ILE A 18 0.85 17.78 -0.04
N VAL A 19 0.24 16.59 -0.22
CA VAL A 19 0.83 15.52 -1.03
C VAL A 19 0.98 15.94 -2.50
N GLY A 20 0.00 16.67 -3.06
CA GLY A 20 0.07 17.19 -4.44
C GLY A 20 1.21 18.18 -4.65
N ILE A 21 1.39 19.10 -3.71
CA ILE A 21 2.49 20.06 -3.77
C ILE A 21 3.83 19.33 -3.66
N ALA A 22 3.96 18.38 -2.72
CA ALA A 22 5.18 17.61 -2.52
C ALA A 22 5.55 16.76 -3.76
N LEU A 23 4.58 16.04 -4.33
CA LEU A 23 4.80 15.26 -5.55
C LEU A 23 5.06 16.15 -6.77
N GLY A 24 4.42 17.30 -6.88
CA GLY A 24 4.68 18.27 -7.95
C GLY A 24 6.10 18.81 -7.90
N LEU A 25 6.62 19.08 -6.70
CA LEU A 25 8.02 19.49 -6.51
C LEU A 25 8.98 18.36 -6.88
N LEU A 26 8.66 17.11 -6.52
CA LEU A 26 9.44 15.94 -6.92
C LEU A 26 9.43 15.76 -8.45
N ALA A 27 8.30 15.97 -9.11
CA ALA A 27 8.18 15.91 -10.57
C ALA A 27 9.00 16.99 -11.27
N LEU A 28 9.03 18.21 -10.74
CA LEU A 28 9.92 19.27 -11.22
C LEU A 28 11.39 18.85 -11.10
N PHE A 29 11.78 18.33 -9.93
CA PHE A 29 13.15 17.87 -9.71
C PHE A 29 13.53 16.71 -10.64
N ALA A 30 12.62 15.77 -10.88
CA ALA A 30 12.81 14.66 -11.80
C ALA A 30 12.99 15.14 -13.25
N SER A 31 12.19 16.12 -13.69
CA SER A 31 12.29 16.73 -15.02
C SER A 31 13.63 17.45 -15.21
N VAL A 32 14.07 18.22 -14.21
CA VAL A 32 15.39 18.90 -14.22
C VAL A 32 16.54 17.90 -14.21
N SER A 33 16.46 16.85 -13.38
CA SER A 33 17.47 15.79 -13.35
C SER A 33 17.59 15.07 -14.70
N LEU A 34 16.47 14.81 -15.37
CA LEU A 34 16.45 14.20 -16.70
C LEU A 34 17.13 15.11 -17.74
N TYR A 35 16.84 16.42 -17.71
CA TYR A 35 17.46 17.39 -18.61
C TYR A 35 18.98 17.43 -18.45
N ASN A 36 19.48 17.43 -17.20
CA ASN A 36 20.91 17.43 -16.92
C ASN A 36 21.64 16.19 -17.47
N VAL A 37 20.98 15.02 -17.46
CA VAL A 37 21.54 13.78 -18.04
C VAL A 37 21.53 13.82 -19.57
N LEU A 38 20.54 14.48 -20.18
CA LEU A 38 20.28 14.46 -21.61
C LEU A 38 20.86 15.67 -22.38
N ILE A 39 21.68 16.50 -21.71
CA ILE A 39 22.29 17.69 -22.32
C ILE A 39 23.33 17.37 -23.39
N GLY A 40 23.92 16.16 -23.37
CA GLY A 40 24.94 15.71 -24.33
C GLY A 40 24.40 15.21 -25.68
N LEU A 41 23.08 15.23 -25.92
CA LEU A 41 22.49 14.81 -27.19
C LEU A 41 22.59 15.90 -28.27
N PRO A 42 22.63 15.51 -29.56
CA PRO A 42 22.65 16.47 -30.67
C PRO A 42 21.41 17.38 -30.66
N SER A 43 21.63 18.69 -30.90
CA SER A 43 20.59 19.71 -31.01
C SER A 43 19.74 19.53 -32.27
N ILE A 44 18.43 19.78 -32.19
CA ILE A 44 17.50 19.51 -33.30
C ILE A 44 17.42 20.61 -34.35
N ALA A 45 17.70 21.85 -33.94
CA ALA A 45 17.74 22.99 -34.84
C ALA A 45 18.96 23.83 -34.48
N GLU A 46 19.93 23.88 -35.39
CA GLU A 46 21.18 24.66 -35.27
C GLU A 46 20.95 26.18 -35.08
N ASN A 47 19.70 26.67 -35.21
CA ASN A 47 19.42 28.11 -35.23
C ASN A 47 18.06 28.53 -34.64
N ALA A 48 17.51 27.78 -33.68
CA ALA A 48 16.31 28.19 -32.93
C ALA A 48 16.70 28.56 -31.49
N ARG A 49 17.25 29.78 -31.30
CA ARG A 49 17.40 30.36 -29.97
C ARG A 49 16.08 30.97 -29.51
N ILE A 50 15.67 30.67 -28.29
CA ILE A 50 14.48 31.27 -27.69
C ILE A 50 14.88 32.69 -27.26
N PRO A 51 14.19 33.77 -27.68
CA PRO A 51 14.65 35.15 -27.49
C PRO A 51 14.70 35.64 -26.02
N LEU A 52 14.33 34.79 -25.05
CA LEU A 52 14.30 35.13 -23.61
C LEU A 52 15.32 34.37 -22.77
N VAL A 53 15.85 33.23 -23.25
CA VAL A 53 16.87 32.44 -22.55
C VAL A 53 17.70 31.75 -23.63
N ASP A 54 19.01 32.01 -23.71
CA ASP A 54 19.96 31.46 -24.69
C ASP A 54 20.19 29.94 -24.52
N ILE A 55 19.13 29.13 -24.60
CA ILE A 55 19.18 27.66 -24.55
C ILE A 55 18.93 27.13 -25.96
N GLU A 56 19.75 26.20 -26.41
CA GLU A 56 19.54 25.48 -27.67
C GLU A 56 18.39 24.48 -27.52
N LEU A 57 17.58 24.31 -28.57
CA LEU A 57 16.47 23.33 -28.57
C LEU A 57 17.02 21.91 -28.73
N THR A 58 17.46 21.32 -27.62
CA THR A 58 17.93 19.93 -27.54
C THR A 58 16.78 18.96 -27.31
N TRP A 59 16.91 17.72 -27.77
CA TRP A 59 15.99 16.62 -27.45
C TRP A 59 15.75 16.46 -25.94
N GLY A 60 16.77 16.75 -25.12
CA GLY A 60 16.68 16.76 -23.65
C GLY A 60 15.58 17.65 -23.10
N LEU A 61 15.35 18.81 -23.71
CA LEU A 61 14.34 19.77 -23.26
C LEU A 61 12.93 19.31 -23.61
N ILE A 62 12.76 18.69 -24.78
CA ILE A 62 11.47 18.13 -25.20
C ILE A 62 11.10 16.96 -24.28
N CYS A 63 12.04 16.04 -24.01
CA CYS A 63 11.81 14.90 -23.13
C CYS A 63 11.48 15.32 -21.69
N SER A 64 12.13 16.36 -21.15
CA SER A 64 11.88 16.83 -19.79
C SER A 64 10.51 17.49 -19.64
N ILE A 65 10.06 18.27 -20.63
CA ILE A 65 8.72 18.87 -20.65
C ILE A 65 7.65 17.79 -20.78
N VAL A 66 7.83 16.83 -21.69
CA VAL A 66 6.89 15.72 -21.88
C VAL A 66 6.76 14.90 -20.59
N LEU A 67 7.89 14.59 -19.93
CA LEU A 67 7.90 13.90 -18.65
C LEU A 67 7.16 14.73 -17.59
N PHE A 68 7.45 16.02 -17.47
CA PHE A 68 6.81 16.89 -16.48
C PHE A 68 5.29 16.95 -16.65
N VAL A 69 4.80 17.09 -17.88
CA VAL A 69 3.35 17.09 -18.18
C VAL A 69 2.72 15.73 -17.88
N PHE A 70 3.38 14.64 -18.26
CA PHE A 70 2.91 13.29 -17.98
C PHE A 70 2.83 13.00 -16.48
N LEU A 71 3.89 13.33 -15.72
CA LEU A 71 3.94 13.14 -14.28
C LEU A 71 2.97 14.07 -13.57
N GLY A 72 2.83 15.32 -14.02
CA GLY A 72 1.85 16.27 -13.51
C GLY A 72 0.42 15.79 -13.71
N TYR A 73 0.09 15.23 -14.89
CA TYR A 73 -1.20 14.60 -15.15
C TYR A 73 -1.45 13.40 -14.23
N LEU A 74 -0.45 12.54 -14.04
CA LEU A 74 -0.50 11.38 -13.15
C LEU A 74 -0.65 11.78 -11.67
N ILE A 75 0.04 12.83 -11.24
CA ILE A 75 -0.08 13.35 -9.87
C ILE A 75 -1.46 13.97 -9.67
N CYS A 76 -1.97 14.73 -10.64
CA CYS A 76 -3.32 15.27 -10.59
C CYS A 76 -4.37 14.15 -10.46
N ILE A 77 -4.27 13.06 -11.22
CA ILE A 77 -5.24 11.95 -11.10
C ILE A 77 -5.15 11.23 -9.74
N LEU A 78 -3.94 11.03 -9.21
CA LEU A 78 -3.74 10.37 -7.91
C LEU A 78 -4.15 11.25 -6.72
N VAL A 79 -3.79 12.53 -6.75
CA VAL A 79 -3.98 13.46 -5.62
C VAL A 79 -5.38 14.07 -5.61
N ALA A 80 -5.92 14.44 -6.77
CA ALA A 80 -7.32 14.85 -6.90
C ALA A 80 -8.28 13.65 -6.83
N GLY A 81 -7.76 12.46 -6.52
CA GLY A 81 -8.48 11.22 -6.34
C GLY A 81 -9.89 11.43 -5.80
N PHE A 82 -10.87 11.02 -6.61
CA PHE A 82 -12.31 10.98 -6.34
C PHE A 82 -13.10 12.29 -6.37
N ARG A 83 -12.55 13.41 -6.85
CA ARG A 83 -13.37 14.60 -7.12
C ARG A 83 -13.01 15.36 -8.40
N THR A 84 -12.38 14.70 -9.36
CA THR A 84 -12.55 15.11 -10.76
C THR A 84 -14.05 15.05 -11.04
N GLY A 85 -14.70 16.16 -11.38
CA GLY A 85 -16.14 16.22 -11.70
C GLY A 85 -16.57 15.39 -12.93
N LEU A 86 -15.84 14.33 -13.26
CA LEU A 86 -16.20 13.28 -14.21
C LEU A 86 -17.07 12.22 -13.48
N ASN A 87 -18.39 12.30 -13.72
CA ASN A 87 -19.41 11.36 -13.21
C ASN A 87 -19.06 9.85 -13.28
N PRO A 88 -18.41 9.29 -14.33
CA PRO A 88 -18.23 7.84 -14.42
C PRO A 88 -17.17 7.27 -13.46
N ILE A 89 -16.10 8.02 -13.16
CA ILE A 89 -15.00 7.54 -12.31
C ILE A 89 -15.35 7.67 -10.82
N ASP A 90 -16.10 8.72 -10.47
CA ASP A 90 -16.53 9.00 -9.11
C ASP A 90 -17.55 7.95 -8.59
N ASN A 91 -18.38 7.38 -9.48
CA ASN A 91 -19.42 6.42 -9.08
C ASN A 91 -18.84 5.07 -8.62
N SER A 92 -17.80 4.54 -9.29
CA SER A 92 -17.25 3.23 -8.94
C SER A 92 -16.51 3.23 -7.60
N GLY A 93 -15.75 4.27 -7.26
CA GLY A 93 -15.05 4.26 -5.97
C GLY A 93 -15.85 4.82 -4.81
N LYS A 94 -16.96 5.53 -5.02
CA LYS A 94 -17.98 5.74 -3.97
C LYS A 94 -18.43 4.40 -3.40
N LYS A 95 -18.73 3.43 -4.27
CA LYS A 95 -19.14 2.08 -3.86
C LYS A 95 -18.05 1.35 -3.07
N SER A 96 -16.78 1.44 -3.49
CA SER A 96 -15.66 0.82 -2.75
C SER A 96 -15.41 1.47 -1.39
N VAL A 97 -15.50 2.80 -1.30
CA VAL A 97 -15.37 3.51 -0.02
C VAL A 97 -16.52 3.17 0.92
N GLU A 98 -17.75 3.13 0.41
CA GLU A 98 -18.92 2.74 1.18
C GLU A 98 -18.83 1.29 1.68
N PHE A 99 -18.37 0.36 0.84
CA PHE A 99 -18.09 -1.02 1.22
C PHE A 99 -17.04 -1.14 2.33
N LEU A 100 -15.95 -0.34 2.28
CA LEU A 100 -14.93 -0.34 3.35
C LEU A 100 -15.47 0.24 4.66
N VAL A 101 -16.31 1.27 4.59
CA VAL A 101 -16.99 1.82 5.77
C VAL A 101 -17.94 0.80 6.37
N GLU A 102 -18.72 0.11 5.54
CA GLU A 102 -19.59 -1.00 5.98
C GLU A 102 -18.79 -2.14 6.61
N THR A 103 -17.69 -2.55 5.99
CA THR A 103 -16.76 -3.57 6.53
C THR A 103 -16.19 -3.13 7.88
N GLN A 104 -15.79 -1.87 8.02
CA GLN A 104 -15.31 -1.33 9.30
C GLN A 104 -16.39 -1.40 10.38
N ASN A 105 -17.63 -1.03 10.05
CA ASN A 105 -18.75 -1.12 10.98
C ASN A 105 -19.06 -2.57 11.37
N GLU A 106 -18.88 -3.52 10.46
CA GLU A 106 -19.05 -4.96 10.76
C GLU A 106 -17.92 -5.49 11.65
N LEU A 107 -16.68 -5.10 11.38
CA LEU A 107 -15.52 -5.46 12.22
C LEU A 107 -15.64 -4.93 13.66
N GLN A 108 -16.34 -3.82 13.87
CA GLN A 108 -16.62 -3.29 15.21
C GLN A 108 -17.63 -4.14 15.99
N LYS A 109 -18.42 -4.97 15.32
CA LYS A 109 -19.35 -5.91 15.97
C LYS A 109 -18.64 -7.21 16.40
N VAL A 110 -17.43 -7.45 15.92
CA VAL A 110 -16.62 -8.60 16.32
C VAL A 110 -16.16 -8.41 17.76
N SER A 111 -16.63 -9.29 18.66
CA SER A 111 -16.14 -9.37 20.03
C SER A 111 -14.75 -9.99 20.04
N TRP A 112 -13.72 -9.16 20.18
CA TRP A 112 -12.35 -9.63 20.34
C TRP A 112 -12.18 -10.33 21.70
N PRO A 113 -11.51 -11.49 21.74
CA PRO A 113 -11.36 -12.27 22.98
C PRO A 113 -10.60 -11.45 24.01
N THR A 114 -11.01 -11.55 25.28
CA THR A 114 -10.25 -10.93 26.37
C THR A 114 -8.92 -11.67 26.58
N ARG A 115 -7.93 -11.00 27.16
CA ARG A 115 -6.61 -11.62 27.42
C ARG A 115 -6.74 -12.90 28.25
N TYR A 116 -7.72 -12.96 29.15
CA TYR A 116 -7.99 -14.13 30.00
C TYR A 116 -8.53 -15.31 29.20
N GLU A 117 -9.48 -15.09 28.27
CA GLU A 117 -10.01 -16.14 27.39
C GLU A 117 -8.96 -16.70 26.44
N LEU A 118 -8.09 -15.82 25.90
CA LEU A 118 -7.00 -16.23 25.03
C LEU A 118 -5.98 -17.11 25.78
N VAL A 119 -5.62 -16.75 27.01
CA VAL A 119 -4.72 -17.54 27.83
C VAL A 119 -5.38 -18.86 28.24
N GLY A 120 -6.65 -18.84 28.63
CA GLY A 120 -7.40 -20.04 28.99
C GLY A 120 -7.46 -21.06 27.84
N SER A 121 -7.80 -20.62 26.63
CA SER A 121 -7.83 -21.49 25.45
C SER A 121 -6.44 -22.04 25.08
N THR A 122 -5.39 -21.23 25.21
CA THR A 122 -4.01 -21.67 24.94
C THR A 122 -3.53 -22.71 25.95
N ILE A 123 -3.84 -22.55 27.24
CA ILE A 123 -3.48 -23.52 28.29
C ILE A 123 -4.12 -24.88 28.02
N VAL A 124 -5.39 -24.91 27.61
CA VAL A 124 -6.08 -26.16 27.25
C VAL A 124 -5.34 -26.86 26.11
N VAL A 125 -4.99 -26.14 25.05
CA VAL A 125 -4.25 -26.69 23.91
C VAL A 125 -2.89 -27.24 24.34
N ILE A 126 -2.13 -26.52 25.18
CA ILE A 126 -0.84 -26.99 25.70
C ILE A 126 -0.98 -28.31 26.45
N ILE A 127 -1.97 -28.40 27.34
CA ILE A 127 -2.25 -29.63 28.10
C ILE A 127 -2.61 -30.78 27.15
N SER A 128 -3.48 -30.52 26.15
CA SER A 128 -3.86 -31.53 25.16
C SER A 128 -2.65 -32.05 24.38
N VAL A 129 -1.74 -31.17 23.96
CA VAL A 129 -0.51 -31.57 23.24
C VAL A 129 0.42 -32.39 24.13
N ILE A 130 0.58 -32.02 25.40
CA ILE A 130 1.40 -32.78 26.35
C ILE A 130 0.83 -34.19 26.56
N VAL A 131 -0.49 -34.32 26.75
CA VAL A 131 -1.14 -35.62 26.94
C VAL A 131 -0.94 -36.52 25.72
N ILE A 132 -1.14 -35.99 24.51
CA ILE A 132 -0.90 -36.73 23.27
C ILE A 132 0.57 -37.11 23.13
N GLY A 133 1.50 -36.20 23.46
CA GLY A 133 2.93 -36.46 23.43
C GLY A 133 3.34 -37.61 24.36
N PHE A 134 2.84 -37.63 25.61
CA PHE A 134 3.07 -38.74 26.53
C PHE A 134 2.46 -40.06 26.05
N PHE A 135 1.28 -40.01 25.45
CA PHE A 135 0.66 -41.20 24.87
C PHE A 135 1.54 -41.80 23.76
N ILE A 136 2.01 -40.97 22.83
CA ILE A 136 2.91 -41.42 21.75
C ILE A 136 4.20 -42.02 22.33
N LEU A 137 4.85 -41.33 23.27
CA LEU A 137 6.04 -41.85 23.94
C LEU A 137 5.80 -43.22 24.61
N GLY A 138 4.65 -43.39 25.25
CA GLY A 138 4.27 -44.67 25.86
C GLY A 138 4.08 -45.77 24.81
N VAL A 139 3.41 -45.47 23.70
CA VAL A 139 3.25 -46.41 22.59
C VAL A 139 4.60 -46.77 21.98
N ASP A 140 5.46 -45.78 21.72
CA ASP A 140 6.80 -45.99 21.15
C ASP A 140 7.66 -46.89 22.04
N TRP A 141 7.60 -46.73 23.36
CA TRP A 141 8.29 -47.60 24.32
C TRP A 141 7.77 -49.03 24.29
N VAL A 142 6.44 -49.21 24.31
CA VAL A 142 5.83 -50.54 24.25
C VAL A 142 6.20 -51.24 22.94
N VAL A 143 6.05 -50.53 21.82
CA VAL A 143 6.35 -51.04 20.49
C VAL A 143 7.85 -51.41 20.35
N SER A 144 8.75 -50.57 20.87
CA SER A 144 10.20 -50.86 20.85
C SER A 144 10.53 -52.11 21.69
N PHE A 145 9.95 -52.23 22.89
CA PHE A 145 10.14 -53.40 23.75
C PHE A 145 9.64 -54.70 23.08
N PHE A 146 8.49 -54.66 22.41
CA PHE A 146 7.98 -55.81 21.66
C PHE A 146 8.88 -56.17 20.46
N MET A 147 9.43 -55.17 19.75
CA MET A 147 10.35 -55.42 18.64
C MET A 147 11.68 -56.05 19.10
N GLU A 148 12.25 -55.59 20.21
CA GLU A 148 13.45 -56.18 20.83
C GLU A 148 13.18 -57.63 21.26
N TYR A 149 12.01 -57.91 21.85
CA TYR A 149 11.63 -59.27 22.22
C TYR A 149 11.51 -60.23 21.02
N ILE A 150 11.09 -59.74 19.86
CA ILE A 150 11.00 -60.53 18.61
C ILE A 150 12.39 -60.68 17.95
N GLY A 151 13.42 -59.94 18.40
CA GLY A 151 14.79 -60.00 17.88
C GLY A 151 14.95 -59.34 16.50
N VAL A 152 14.03 -58.44 16.13
CA VAL A 152 14.11 -57.64 14.89
C VAL A 152 14.97 -56.39 15.08
N LEU A 153 15.13 -55.93 16.32
CA LEU A 153 15.91 -54.77 16.73
C LEU A 153 16.87 -55.21 17.86
#